data_AF-A0A527ZC58-F1
#
_entry.id   AF-A0A527ZC58-F1
#
_cell.length_a   1.000
_cell.length_b   1.000
_cell.length_c   1.000
_cell.angle_alpha   90.00
_cell.angle_beta   90.00
_cell.angle_gamma   90.00
#
_symmetry.space_group_name_H-M   'P 1'
#
loop_
_entity.id
_entity.type
_entity.pdbx_description
1 polymer ?
#
loop_
_entity_poly.entity_id
_entity_poly.type
_entity_poly.pdbx_seq_one_letter_code
_entity_poly.pdbx_strand_id
1 'polypeptide(L)'
;LYRFAAGIDLRNKELLSSSLAENAVSDFRPAAAKAGFEYPVIEGRDVIVAALSTSLSTLDTTHSVSNPRVTIDGDTARMDVL
;
A
#
# COMPACT_ATOMS: atom_id res chain seq x y z
N LEU A 1 -8.71 -0.92 0.81
CA LEU A 1 -7.69 -1.97 0.69
C LEU A 1 -7.90 -2.93 -0.48
N TYR A 2 -9.11 -3.42 -0.80
CA TYR A 2 -9.26 -4.35 -1.92
C TYR A 2 -8.78 -3.82 -3.27
N ARG A 3 -9.04 -2.53 -3.60
CA ARG A 3 -8.48 -1.90 -4.81
C ARG A 3 -6.95 -1.77 -4.78
N PHE A 4 -6.38 -1.55 -3.59
CA PHE A 4 -4.93 -1.49 -3.41
C PHE A 4 -4.29 -2.87 -3.70
N ALA A 5 -4.79 -3.92 -3.04
CA ALA A 5 -4.36 -5.29 -3.24
C ALA A 5 -4.52 -5.73 -4.70
N ALA A 6 -5.72 -5.58 -5.27
CA ALA A 6 -5.99 -5.96 -6.65
C ALA A 6 -5.17 -5.12 -7.66
N GLY A 7 -4.93 -3.85 -7.38
CA GLY A 7 -4.09 -3.00 -8.23
C GLY A 7 -2.65 -3.51 -8.31
N ILE A 8 -2.10 -4.03 -7.21
CA ILE A 8 -0.79 -4.68 -7.19
C ILE A 8 -0.84 -6.03 -7.93
N ASP A 9 -1.71 -6.92 -7.50
CA ASP A 9 -1.75 -8.31 -8.00
C ASP A 9 -2.06 -8.41 -9.49
N LEU A 10 -2.91 -7.51 -10.01
CA LEU A 10 -3.26 -7.43 -11.43
C LEU A 10 -2.33 -6.49 -12.22
N ARG A 11 -1.32 -5.90 -11.58
CA ARG A 11 -0.42 -4.90 -12.17
C ARG A 11 -1.16 -3.72 -12.81
N ASN A 12 -2.29 -3.33 -12.24
CA ASN A 12 -3.17 -2.28 -12.72
C ASN A 12 -2.90 -0.97 -11.96
N LYS A 13 -2.13 -0.09 -12.59
CA LYS A 13 -1.68 1.17 -11.99
C LYS A 13 -2.85 2.12 -11.73
N GLU A 14 -3.82 2.22 -12.64
CA GLU A 14 -4.98 3.09 -12.44
C GLU A 14 -5.81 2.64 -11.22
N LEU A 15 -6.01 1.34 -11.07
CA LEU A 15 -6.73 0.77 -9.94
C LEU A 15 -5.99 1.00 -8.62
N LEU A 16 -4.67 0.81 -8.61
CA LEU A 16 -3.83 1.10 -7.44
C LEU A 16 -3.93 2.59 -7.07
N SER A 17 -3.74 3.48 -8.04
CA SER A 17 -3.87 4.94 -7.86
C SER A 17 -5.23 5.34 -7.28
N SER A 18 -6.33 4.69 -7.72
CA SER A 18 -7.68 4.98 -7.23
C SER A 18 -7.90 4.68 -5.73
N SER A 19 -6.98 3.96 -5.12
CA SER A 19 -7.05 3.58 -3.70
C SER A 19 -6.29 4.52 -2.75
N LEU A 20 -5.57 5.50 -3.30
CA LEU A 20 -4.67 6.38 -2.57
C LEU A 20 -5.11 7.83 -2.70
N ALA A 21 -5.06 8.57 -1.59
CA ALA A 21 -5.13 10.04 -1.62
C ALA A 21 -3.91 10.62 -2.35
N GLU A 22 -4.05 11.81 -2.92
CA GLU A 22 -2.97 12.46 -3.68
C GLU A 22 -1.68 12.63 -2.85
N ASN A 23 -1.85 13.02 -1.58
CA ASN A 23 -0.78 13.19 -0.59
C ASN A 23 -0.54 11.95 0.28
N ALA A 24 -0.86 10.74 -0.22
CA ALA A 24 -0.66 9.51 0.54
C ALA A 24 0.79 9.33 1.00
N VAL A 25 0.97 8.73 2.18
CA VAL A 25 2.26 8.40 2.76
C VAL A 25 2.32 6.89 3.00
N SER A 26 3.41 6.26 2.55
CA SER A 26 3.69 4.85 2.76
C SER A 26 4.96 4.69 3.58
N ASP A 27 4.82 4.15 4.80
CA ASP A 27 5.93 3.94 5.73
C ASP A 27 6.21 2.44 5.91
N PHE A 28 7.18 1.93 5.16
CA PHE A 28 7.67 0.56 5.29
C PHE A 28 8.86 0.42 6.27
N ARG A 29 9.31 1.50 6.93
CA ARG A 29 10.45 1.44 7.87
C ARG A 29 10.28 0.35 8.94
N PRO A 30 9.10 0.17 9.57
CA PRO A 30 8.96 -0.87 10.59
C PRO A 30 9.11 -2.29 10.05
N ALA A 31 8.69 -2.52 8.80
CA ALA A 31 8.83 -3.82 8.14
C ALA A 31 10.27 -4.05 7.65
N ALA A 32 10.87 -3.04 7.03
CA ALA A 32 12.25 -3.09 6.55
C ALA A 32 13.24 -3.30 7.68
N ALA A 33 13.08 -2.58 8.80
CA ALA A 33 13.93 -2.73 9.98
C ALA A 33 13.89 -4.16 10.53
N LYS A 34 12.72 -4.81 10.54
CA LYS A 34 12.59 -6.24 10.95
C LYS A 34 13.32 -7.18 9.99
N ALA A 35 13.47 -6.79 8.73
CA ALA A 35 14.19 -7.54 7.71
C ALA A 35 15.68 -7.14 7.59
N GLY A 36 16.17 -6.21 8.43
CA GLY A 36 17.56 -5.74 8.40
C GLY A 36 17.86 -4.72 7.29
N PHE A 37 16.83 -4.09 6.72
CA PHE A 37 16.96 -3.08 5.67
C PHE A 37 16.52 -1.70 6.17
N GLU A 38 17.14 -0.66 5.64
CA GLU A 38 16.58 0.69 5.71
C GLU A 38 15.71 0.94 4.49
N TYR A 39 14.51 1.49 4.72
CA TYR A 39 13.58 1.83 3.65
C TYR A 39 13.03 3.23 3.87
N PRO A 40 13.00 4.11 2.86
CA PRO A 40 12.52 5.47 3.04
C PRO A 40 11.00 5.50 3.25
N VAL A 41 10.51 6.57 3.88
CA VAL A 41 9.10 6.94 3.76
C VAL A 41 8.85 7.41 2.33
N ILE A 42 7.80 6.91 1.70
CA ILE A 42 7.41 7.30 0.34
C ILE A 42 6.19 8.21 0.42
N GLU A 43 6.29 9.39 -0.17
CA GLU A 43 5.25 10.41 -0.13
C GLU A 43 4.72 10.71 -1.54
N GLY A 44 3.40 10.87 -1.65
CA GLY A 44 2.69 11.15 -2.88
C GLY A 44 2.21 9.89 -3.60
N ARG A 45 0.94 9.92 -4.04
CA ARG A 45 0.28 8.81 -4.74
C ARG A 45 1.13 8.25 -5.88
N ASP A 46 1.57 9.12 -6.78
CA ASP A 46 2.20 8.70 -8.03
C ASP A 46 3.58 8.06 -7.77
N VAL A 47 4.28 8.55 -6.74
CA VAL A 47 5.56 7.99 -6.30
C VAL A 47 5.34 6.61 -5.66
N ILE A 48 4.33 6.45 -4.80
CA ILE A 48 3.97 5.16 -4.20
C ILE A 48 3.62 4.13 -5.28
N VAL A 49 2.78 4.50 -6.26
CA VAL A 49 2.37 3.62 -7.36
C VAL A 49 3.58 3.20 -8.19
N ALA A 50 4.46 4.14 -8.53
CA ALA A 50 5.68 3.85 -9.28
C ALA A 50 6.62 2.91 -8.52
N ALA A 51 6.84 3.17 -7.22
CA ALA A 51 7.69 2.36 -6.36
C ALA A 51 7.18 0.91 -6.26
N LEU A 52 5.90 0.72 -5.88
CA LEU A 52 5.30 -0.61 -5.74
C LEU A 52 5.30 -1.38 -7.07
N SER A 53 4.92 -0.73 -8.17
CA SER A 53 4.91 -1.36 -9.49
C SER A 53 6.30 -1.81 -9.94
N THR A 54 7.33 -1.04 -9.59
CA THR A 54 8.72 -1.35 -9.96
C THR A 54 9.26 -2.48 -9.08
N SER A 55 9.12 -2.36 -7.76
CA SER A 55 9.66 -3.32 -6.79
C SER A 55 9.05 -4.72 -6.92
N LEU A 56 7.80 -4.82 -7.35
CA LEU A 56 7.08 -6.09 -7.48
C LEU A 56 6.99 -6.59 -8.94
N SER A 57 7.62 -5.89 -9.89
CA SER A 57 7.47 -6.17 -11.34
C SER A 57 7.83 -7.60 -11.76
N THR A 58 8.70 -8.27 -11.01
CA THR A 58 9.19 -9.63 -11.27
C THR A 58 8.53 -10.71 -10.41
N LEU A 59 7.65 -10.32 -9.49
CA LEU A 59 6.97 -11.24 -8.58
C LEU A 59 5.51 -11.37 -8.97
N ASP A 60 5.00 -12.60 -8.90
CA ASP A 60 3.55 -12.83 -8.89
C ASP A 60 3.10 -12.87 -7.44
N THR A 61 2.20 -11.96 -7.09
CA THR A 61 1.72 -11.77 -5.72
C THR A 61 0.23 -12.00 -5.63
N THR A 62 -0.21 -12.38 -4.43
CA THR A 62 -1.62 -12.32 -4.02
C THR A 62 -1.66 -11.67 -2.63
N HIS A 63 -2.31 -10.52 -2.53
CA HIS A 63 -2.52 -9.82 -1.27
C HIS A 63 -3.90 -10.20 -0.70
N SER A 64 -3.90 -11.07 0.31
CA SER A 64 -5.10 -11.40 1.07
C SER A 64 -5.27 -10.43 2.23
N VAL A 65 -6.44 -9.83 2.37
CA VAL A 65 -6.77 -8.90 3.46
C VAL A 65 -7.81 -9.55 4.36
N SER A 66 -7.46 -9.77 5.63
CA SER A 66 -8.33 -10.46 6.59
C SER A 66 -8.47 -9.69 7.91
N ASN A 67 -9.53 -10.00 8.65
CA ASN A 67 -9.78 -9.50 10.01
C ASN A 67 -9.67 -7.96 10.17
N PRO A 68 -10.32 -7.14 9.30
CA PRO A 68 -10.20 -5.70 9.37
C PRO A 68 -10.85 -5.16 10.66
N ARG A 69 -10.10 -4.33 11.38
CA ARG A 69 -10.58 -3.58 12.55
C ARG A 69 -10.59 -2.11 12.18
N VAL A 70 -11.79 -1.54 12.06
CA VAL A 70 -11.99 -0.18 11.56
C VAL A 70 -12.49 0.72 12.68
N THR A 71 -11.90 1.91 12.81
CA THR A 71 -12.39 3.02 13.64
C THR A 71 -12.59 4.23 12.73
N ILE A 72 -13.75 4.87 12.81
CA ILE A 72 -14.12 6.01 11.98
C ILE A 72 -14.23 7.25 12.87
N ASP A 73 -13.65 8.36 12.42
CA ASP A 73 -13.70 9.68 13.05
C ASP A 73 -13.96 10.74 11.97
N GLY A 74 -15.23 11.16 11.85
CA GLY A 74 -15.69 12.07 10.81
C GLY A 74 -15.36 11.58 9.41
N ASP A 75 -14.56 12.37 8.68
CA ASP A 75 -14.14 12.09 7.30
C ASP A 75 -12.90 11.17 7.24
N THR A 76 -12.39 10.72 8.38
CA THR A 76 -11.21 9.86 8.46
C THR A 76 -11.56 8.49 9.01
N ALA A 77 -10.84 7.48 8.55
CA ALA A 77 -10.93 6.13 9.09
C ALA A 77 -9.53 5.55 9.28
N ARG A 78 -9.34 4.89 10.41
CA ARG A 78 -8.19 4.03 10.68
C ARG A 78 -8.63 2.59 10.52
N MET A 79 -7.81 1.80 9.84
CA MET A 79 -8.02 0.37 9.72
C MET A 79 -6.72 -0.38 9.99
N ASP A 80 -6.79 -1.35 10.90
CA ASP A 80 -5.73 -2.34 11.12
C ASP A 80 -6.19 -3.67 10.48
N VAL A 81 -5.29 -4.36 9.78
CA VAL A 81 -5.59 -5.63 9.05
C VAL A 81 -4.50 -6.67 9.27
N LEU A 82 -4.84 -7.95 9.05
CA LEU A 82 -3.90 -9.07 9.02
C LEU A 82 -3.83 -9.70 7.62
#